data_AF-Q9NAM3-F1
#
_entry.id   AF-Q9NAM3-F1
#
_cell.length_a   1.000
_cell.length_b   1.000
_cell.length_c   1.000
_cell.angle_alpha   90.00
_cell.angle_beta   90.00
_cell.angle_gamma   90.00
#
_symmetry.space_group_name_H-M   'P 1'
#
loop_
_entity.id
_entity.type
_entity.pdbx_description
1 polymer ?
#
loop_
_entity_poly.entity_id
_entity_poly.type
_entity_poly.pdbx_seq_one_letter_code
_entity_poly.pdbx_strand_id
1 'polypeptide(L)'
;MLLRAILLIFISAPWVLSVTVKRNMTEYEQKIHINLLNGIRQKNAIDEQVANMHELVYDPALESLSYPECEISNDDITVRNNDGVSTYYNAFPPTDRYWVYYAQHIDPLQTSAACHHLTCKSGSSNNNSVSGCIFGPVRKFSSSEVVKGEPGSKCPKGRSSLDLCTNSGGMLYWAPALILAVMVHFNFI
;
A
#
# COMPACT_ATOMS: atom_id res chain seq x y z
N MET A 1 -10.29 2.63 58.56
CA MET A 1 -9.56 1.73 57.62
C MET A 1 -10.05 1.81 56.18
N LEU A 2 -11.31 2.21 55.91
CA LEU A 2 -11.80 2.39 54.52
C LEU A 2 -11.14 3.54 53.72
N LEU A 3 -10.62 4.58 54.37
CA LEU A 3 -9.99 5.72 53.67
C LEU A 3 -8.60 5.40 53.09
N ARG A 4 -7.96 4.30 53.53
CA ARG A 4 -6.65 3.87 53.01
C ARG A 4 -6.77 3.01 51.74
N ALA A 5 -7.95 2.47 51.44
CA ALA A 5 -8.17 1.65 50.25
C ALA A 5 -8.37 2.49 48.98
N ILE A 6 -8.88 3.73 49.09
CA ILE A 6 -9.18 4.59 47.93
C ILE A 6 -7.91 5.22 47.34
N LEU A 7 -6.87 5.45 48.15
CA LEU A 7 -5.60 6.01 47.69
C LEU A 7 -4.69 4.97 46.97
N LEU A 8 -4.96 3.68 47.11
CA LEU A 8 -4.19 2.64 46.42
C LEU A 8 -4.69 2.36 44.98
N ILE A 9 -5.89 2.81 44.62
CA ILE A 9 -6.46 2.61 43.27
C ILE A 9 -5.76 3.50 42.22
N PHE A 10 -5.13 4.60 42.62
CA PHE A 10 -4.36 5.46 41.71
C PHE A 10 -2.92 4.98 41.43
N ILE A 11 -2.43 3.96 42.12
CA ILE A 11 -1.04 3.48 41.99
C ILE A 11 -0.94 2.22 41.11
N SER A 12 -2.06 1.54 40.82
CA SER A 12 -2.09 0.28 40.09
C SER A 12 -2.77 0.40 38.71
N ALA A 13 -2.25 1.28 37.86
CA ALA A 13 -2.27 1.07 36.42
C ALA A 13 -1.36 2.14 35.79
N PRO A 14 -0.09 1.85 35.49
CA PRO A 14 0.46 2.38 34.27
C PRO A 14 -0.38 1.73 33.17
N TRP A 15 -1.40 2.44 32.70
CA TRP A 15 -2.03 2.13 31.43
C TRP A 15 -0.89 2.31 30.44
N VAL A 16 -0.22 1.22 30.11
CA VAL A 16 0.79 1.17 29.07
C VAL A 16 0.02 1.30 27.76
N LEU A 17 -0.53 2.48 27.51
CA LEU A 17 -1.15 2.81 26.25
C LEU A 17 0.01 2.89 25.26
N SER A 18 0.14 1.88 24.41
CA SER A 18 1.00 1.96 23.24
C SER A 18 0.54 3.15 22.41
N VAL A 19 1.28 4.26 22.47
CA VAL A 19 0.97 5.45 21.69
C VAL A 19 1.62 5.30 20.33
N THR A 20 0.79 5.24 19.28
CA THR A 20 1.26 5.36 17.89
C THR A 20 1.44 6.83 17.55
N VAL A 21 2.65 7.23 17.18
CA VAL A 21 2.91 8.57 16.62
C VAL A 21 2.97 8.46 15.11
N LYS A 22 2.14 9.24 14.42
CA LYS A 22 2.07 9.29 12.96
C LYS A 22 2.79 10.54 12.44
N ARG A 23 3.66 10.38 11.44
CA ARG A 23 4.28 11.48 10.69
C ARG A 23 4.06 11.28 9.20
N ASN A 24 3.59 12.33 8.52
CA ASN A 24 3.45 12.31 7.07
C ASN A 24 4.82 12.19 6.39
N MET A 25 4.86 11.41 5.32
CA MET A 25 6.01 11.33 4.45
C MET A 25 6.11 12.59 3.59
N THR A 26 7.33 13.03 3.30
CA THR A 26 7.58 14.06 2.28
C THR A 26 7.24 13.52 0.89
N GLU A 27 6.98 14.40 -0.09
CA GLU A 27 6.70 13.99 -1.47
C GLU A 27 7.79 13.06 -2.06
N TYR A 28 9.05 13.32 -1.72
CA TYR A 28 10.17 12.45 -2.11
C TYR A 28 10.05 11.04 -1.49
N GLU A 29 9.77 10.95 -0.19
CA GLU A 29 9.56 9.68 0.51
C GLU A 29 8.34 8.92 0.00
N GLN A 30 7.26 9.63 -0.32
CA GLN A 30 6.05 9.08 -0.93
C GLN A 30 6.37 8.43 -2.28
N LYS A 31 7.10 9.15 -3.16
CA LYS A 31 7.50 8.63 -4.47
C LYS A 31 8.36 7.37 -4.37
N ILE A 32 9.30 7.34 -3.42
CA ILE A 32 10.12 6.15 -3.16
C ILE A 32 9.23 4.96 -2.76
N HIS A 33 8.31 5.16 -1.82
CA HIS A 33 7.42 4.09 -1.37
C HIS A 33 6.52 3.58 -2.49
N ILE A 34 5.89 4.46 -3.26
CA ILE A 34 5.04 4.04 -4.38
C ILE A 34 5.84 3.26 -5.43
N ASN A 35 7.05 3.71 -5.77
CA ASN A 35 7.92 2.99 -6.70
C ASN A 35 8.30 1.60 -6.17
N LEU A 36 8.62 1.49 -4.89
CA LEU A 36 8.92 0.21 -4.25
C LEU A 36 7.71 -0.74 -4.31
N LEU A 37 6.53 -0.25 -3.96
CA LEU A 37 5.29 -1.02 -3.99
C LEU A 37 4.95 -1.48 -5.42
N ASN A 38 5.09 -0.59 -6.41
CA ASN A 38 4.88 -0.95 -7.81
C ASN A 38 5.92 -1.96 -8.33
N GLY A 39 7.17 -1.90 -7.86
CA GLY A 39 8.18 -2.92 -8.16
C GLY A 39 7.80 -4.31 -7.60
N ILE A 40 7.27 -4.37 -6.37
CA ILE A 40 6.75 -5.61 -5.78
C ILE A 40 5.56 -6.14 -6.60
N ARG A 41 4.64 -5.26 -6.99
CA ARG A 41 3.47 -5.60 -7.80
C ARG A 41 3.84 -6.11 -9.18
N GLN A 42 4.82 -5.48 -9.84
CA GLN A 42 5.36 -5.94 -11.12
C GLN A 42 5.96 -7.33 -10.98
N LYS A 43 6.83 -7.53 -9.98
CA LYS A 43 7.43 -8.84 -9.73
C LYS A 43 6.36 -9.91 -9.50
N ASN A 44 5.38 -9.62 -8.65
CA ASN A 44 4.27 -10.54 -8.40
C ASN A 44 3.46 -10.82 -9.68
N ALA A 45 3.17 -9.80 -10.49
CA ALA A 45 2.46 -10.00 -11.75
C ALA A 45 3.20 -10.93 -12.71
N ILE A 46 4.53 -10.81 -12.79
CA ILE A 46 5.37 -11.70 -13.62
C ILE A 46 5.39 -13.12 -13.04
N ASP A 47 5.74 -13.27 -11.76
CA ASP A 47 5.94 -14.58 -11.13
C ASP A 47 4.62 -15.37 -11.06
N GLU A 48 3.53 -14.69 -10.72
CA GLU A 48 2.20 -15.29 -10.55
C GLU A 48 1.32 -15.20 -11.80
N GLN A 49 1.82 -14.63 -12.90
CA GLN A 49 1.07 -14.43 -14.15
C GLN A 49 -0.26 -13.68 -13.91
N VAL A 50 -0.21 -12.52 -13.26
CA VAL A 50 -1.39 -11.68 -13.00
C VAL A 50 -1.54 -10.62 -14.09
N ALA A 51 -2.56 -10.78 -14.93
CA ALA A 51 -2.76 -9.98 -16.13
C ALA A 51 -3.45 -8.63 -15.90
N ASN A 52 -4.10 -8.44 -14.75
CA ASN A 52 -4.89 -7.25 -14.42
C ASN A 52 -4.34 -6.45 -13.22
N MET A 53 -3.06 -6.60 -12.88
CA MET A 53 -2.41 -5.92 -11.75
C MET A 53 -2.31 -4.41 -12.02
N HIS A 54 -3.04 -3.58 -11.27
CA HIS A 54 -2.96 -2.13 -11.42
C HIS A 54 -1.70 -1.53 -10.82
N GLU A 55 -1.21 -0.46 -11.44
CA GLU A 55 -0.21 0.41 -10.86
C GLU A 55 -0.85 1.23 -9.72
N LEU A 56 -0.14 1.37 -8.60
CA LEU A 56 -0.55 2.25 -7.52
C LEU A 56 -0.12 3.68 -7.80
N VAL A 57 -1.04 4.60 -7.54
CA VAL A 57 -0.78 6.04 -7.51
C VAL A 57 -0.90 6.52 -6.06
N TYR A 58 -0.06 7.48 -5.67
CA TYR A 58 -0.19 8.09 -4.36
C TYR A 58 -1.53 8.83 -4.23
N ASP A 59 -2.29 8.59 -3.16
CA ASP A 59 -3.56 9.27 -2.90
C ASP A 59 -3.56 9.95 -1.51
N PRO A 60 -3.42 11.28 -1.44
CA PRO A 60 -3.43 12.00 -0.17
C PRO A 60 -4.75 11.90 0.60
N ALA A 61 -5.88 11.55 -0.04
CA ALA A 61 -7.14 11.36 0.67
C ALA A 61 -7.05 10.17 1.65
N LEU A 62 -6.26 9.16 1.31
CA LEU A 62 -5.98 8.03 2.19
C LEU A 62 -5.06 8.41 3.36
N GLU A 63 -4.36 9.55 3.32
CA GLU A 63 -3.58 10.03 4.47
C GLU A 63 -4.44 10.39 5.67
N SER A 64 -5.70 10.77 5.47
CA SER A 64 -6.59 11.09 6.58
C SER A 64 -6.91 9.87 7.46
N LEU A 65 -6.69 8.66 6.93
CA LEU A 65 -6.99 7.41 7.63
C LEU A 65 -5.89 7.10 8.66
N SER A 66 -6.31 6.61 9.83
CA SER A 66 -5.45 6.43 11.00
C SER A 66 -5.14 4.96 11.29
N TYR A 67 -3.99 4.76 11.93
CA TYR A 67 -3.56 3.51 12.55
C TYR A 67 -3.63 3.66 14.07
N PRO A 68 -4.80 3.47 14.68
CA PRO A 68 -4.99 3.70 16.11
C PRO A 68 -4.20 2.71 16.96
N GLU A 69 -3.85 1.55 16.40
CA GLU A 69 -3.26 0.48 17.16
C GLU A 69 -1.91 0.07 16.57
N CYS A 70 -0.90 0.10 17.43
CA CYS A 70 0.35 -0.57 17.17
C CYS A 70 0.68 -1.51 18.34
N GLU A 71 0.88 -2.77 18.02
CA GLU A 71 1.26 -3.82 18.94
C GLU A 71 2.67 -4.31 18.58
N ILE A 72 3.54 -4.41 19.58
CA ILE A 72 4.89 -4.98 19.43
C ILE A 72 4.91 -6.27 20.23
N SER A 73 5.16 -7.40 19.58
CA SER A 73 5.23 -8.73 20.20
C SER A 73 6.39 -9.51 19.62
N ASN A 74 7.34 -9.94 20.46
CA ASN A 74 8.52 -10.72 20.04
C ASN A 74 9.25 -10.13 18.82
N ASP A 75 9.54 -8.82 18.85
CA ASP A 75 10.16 -8.04 17.76
C ASP A 75 9.32 -7.85 16.48
N ASP A 76 8.18 -8.55 16.36
CA ASP A 76 7.20 -8.27 15.32
C ASP A 76 6.38 -7.03 15.68
N ILE A 77 6.17 -6.18 14.69
CA ILE A 77 5.37 -4.95 14.84
C ILE A 77 4.11 -5.12 14.02
N THR A 78 2.97 -5.11 14.69
CA THR A 78 1.64 -5.14 14.08
C THR A 78 1.04 -3.76 14.15
N VAL A 79 0.69 -3.20 13.00
CA VAL A 79 -0.03 -1.93 12.94
C VAL A 79 -1.42 -2.19 12.35
N ARG A 80 -2.49 -1.79 13.04
CA ARG A 80 -3.87 -1.98 12.56
C ARG A 80 -4.53 -0.64 12.27
N ASN A 81 -5.12 -0.50 11.09
CA ASN A 81 -5.89 0.68 10.72
C ASN A 81 -7.33 0.63 11.28
N ASN A 82 -8.05 1.75 11.18
CA ASN A 82 -9.45 1.85 11.62
C ASN A 82 -10.39 0.83 10.93
N ASP A 83 -10.05 0.36 9.72
CA ASP A 83 -10.82 -0.63 8.98
C ASP A 83 -10.49 -2.08 9.40
N GLY A 84 -9.61 -2.26 10.40
CA GLY A 84 -9.18 -3.56 10.89
C GLY A 84 -8.12 -4.24 10.01
N VAL A 85 -7.58 -3.55 9.00
CA VAL A 85 -6.47 -4.06 8.18
C VAL A 85 -5.18 -3.91 8.99
N SER A 86 -4.52 -5.03 9.27
CA SER A 86 -3.21 -5.01 9.92
C SER A 86 -2.08 -5.02 8.89
N THR A 87 -0.92 -4.48 9.26
CA THR A 87 0.35 -4.61 8.54
C THR A 87 1.41 -5.07 9.53
N TYR A 88 2.15 -6.11 9.16
CA TYR A 88 3.19 -6.70 10.01
C TYR A 88 4.57 -6.34 9.45
N TYR A 89 5.45 -5.87 10.32
CA TYR A 89 6.84 -5.56 10.00
C TYR A 89 7.76 -6.54 10.72
N ASN A 90 8.86 -6.91 10.05
CA ASN A 90 9.93 -7.83 10.50
C ASN A 90 9.60 -9.33 10.51
N ALA A 91 8.43 -9.70 10.00
CA ALA A 91 8.01 -11.07 9.80
C ALA A 91 8.82 -11.78 8.71
N PHE A 92 9.98 -12.33 9.07
CA PHE A 92 10.74 -13.22 8.20
C PHE A 92 10.93 -14.58 8.88
N PRO A 93 10.59 -15.71 8.22
CA PRO A 93 9.92 -15.79 6.93
C PRO A 93 8.42 -15.50 7.04
N PRO A 94 7.77 -15.06 5.94
CA PRO A 94 6.32 -14.97 5.89
C PRO A 94 5.73 -16.39 5.96
N THR A 95 5.37 -16.84 7.16
CA THR A 95 4.39 -17.91 7.36
C THR A 95 3.05 -17.56 6.70
N ASP A 96 2.17 -18.54 6.53
CA ASP A 96 0.84 -18.45 5.90
C ASP A 96 0.00 -17.29 6.46
N ARG A 97 0.22 -16.95 7.75
CA ARG A 97 -0.42 -15.82 8.45
C ARG A 97 -0.08 -14.46 7.83
N TYR A 98 1.10 -14.32 7.25
CA TYR A 98 1.58 -13.06 6.66
C TYR A 98 1.06 -12.82 5.24
N TRP A 99 0.51 -13.85 4.59
CA TRP A 99 -0.08 -13.73 3.26
C TRP A 99 -1.22 -12.70 3.23
N VAL A 100 -2.05 -12.65 4.28
CA VAL A 100 -3.19 -11.72 4.38
C VAL A 100 -2.73 -10.25 4.32
N TYR A 101 -1.50 -9.96 4.76
CA TYR A 101 -0.95 -8.59 4.82
C TYR A 101 -0.20 -8.22 3.54
N TYR A 102 0.49 -9.18 2.95
CA TYR A 102 0.99 -9.07 1.58
C TYR A 102 -0.17 -8.91 0.58
N ALA A 103 -1.33 -9.50 0.88
CA ALA A 103 -2.49 -9.52 -0.01
C ALA A 103 -2.92 -8.12 -0.46
N GLN A 104 -2.87 -7.11 0.41
CA GLN A 104 -3.20 -5.72 0.04
C GLN A 104 -2.17 -5.12 -0.92
N HIS A 105 -0.89 -5.45 -0.73
CA HIS A 105 0.20 -4.96 -1.59
C HIS A 105 0.11 -5.56 -2.99
N ILE A 106 -0.37 -6.81 -3.10
CA ILE A 106 -0.48 -7.56 -4.37
C ILE A 106 -1.92 -7.71 -4.86
N ASP A 107 -2.88 -6.98 -4.30
CA ASP A 107 -4.26 -7.02 -4.77
C ASP A 107 -4.31 -6.29 -6.13
N PRO A 108 -4.67 -6.98 -7.23
CA PRO A 108 -4.61 -6.40 -8.56
C PRO A 108 -5.58 -5.24 -8.77
N LEU A 109 -6.62 -5.12 -7.93
CA LEU A 109 -7.63 -4.07 -8.04
C LEU A 109 -7.34 -2.86 -7.16
N GLN A 110 -6.31 -2.90 -6.32
CA GLN A 110 -5.83 -1.70 -5.66
C GLN A 110 -5.17 -0.78 -6.68
N THR A 111 -5.55 0.49 -6.66
CA THR A 111 -5.05 1.49 -7.62
C THR A 111 -4.40 2.69 -6.94
N SER A 112 -4.51 2.76 -5.62
CA SER A 112 -4.01 3.88 -4.84
C SER A 112 -3.45 3.44 -3.50
N ALA A 113 -2.48 4.20 -3.00
CA ALA A 113 -1.94 4.01 -1.66
C ALA A 113 -1.48 5.33 -1.01
N ALA A 114 -1.51 5.38 0.32
CA ALA A 114 -0.83 6.42 1.11
C ALA A 114 -0.06 5.79 2.26
N CYS A 115 1.20 6.20 2.40
CA CYS A 115 2.10 5.66 3.41
C CYS A 115 2.53 6.74 4.41
N HIS A 116 2.73 6.35 5.67
CA HIS A 116 3.18 7.22 6.73
C HIS A 116 4.27 6.57 7.56
N HIS A 117 5.11 7.39 8.15
CA HIS A 117 5.97 6.93 9.23
C HIS A 117 5.14 6.75 10.49
N LEU A 118 5.27 5.59 11.09
CA LEU A 118 4.60 5.19 12.31
C LEU A 118 5.65 4.87 13.35
N THR A 119 5.63 5.56 14.47
CA THR A 119 6.44 5.20 15.63
C THR A 119 5.56 4.50 16.64
N CYS A 120 5.89 3.23 16.90
CA CYS A 120 5.23 2.40 17.87
C CYS A 120 6.02 2.42 19.18
N LYS A 121 5.37 2.87 20.26
CA LYS A 121 5.94 2.86 21.60
C LYS A 121 5.50 1.59 22.33
N SER A 122 6.45 0.76 22.74
CA SER A 122 6.21 -0.33 23.69
C SER A 122 6.74 0.08 25.07
N GLY A 123 6.01 -0.23 26.13
CA GLY A 123 6.25 0.28 27.49
C GLY A 123 7.62 -0.04 28.11
N SER A 124 8.47 -0.84 27.47
CA SER A 124 9.79 -1.20 28.00
C SER A 124 10.92 -1.27 26.97
N SER A 125 10.73 -0.85 25.71
CA SER A 125 11.82 -0.88 24.71
C SER A 125 11.68 0.22 23.65
N ASN A 126 12.79 0.48 22.96
CA ASN A 126 13.05 1.57 22.02
C ASN A 126 11.86 1.86 21.08
N ASN A 127 11.66 3.13 20.76
CA ASN A 127 10.70 3.56 19.74
C ASN A 127 10.99 2.83 18.41
N ASN A 128 10.10 1.93 18.00
CA ASN A 128 10.24 1.26 16.71
C ASN A 128 9.50 2.07 15.65
N SER A 129 10.24 2.54 14.65
CA SER A 129 9.67 3.29 13.52
C SER A 129 9.47 2.36 12.32
N VAL A 130 8.24 2.25 11.84
CA VAL A 130 7.82 1.46 10.67
C VAL A 130 7.05 2.34 9.68
N SER A 131 6.83 1.86 8.45
CA SER A 131 6.13 2.60 7.40
C SER A 131 4.78 1.97 7.08
N GLY A 132 3.67 2.54 7.58
CA GLY A 132 2.29 2.09 7.38
C GLY A 132 1.66 2.57 6.08
N CYS A 133 1.25 1.66 5.20
CA CYS A 133 0.55 1.98 3.94
C CYS A 133 -0.93 1.56 3.94
N ILE A 134 -1.80 2.48 3.58
CA ILE A 134 -3.24 2.26 3.39
C ILE A 134 -3.50 2.21 1.89
N PHE A 135 -4.28 1.22 1.45
CA PHE A 135 -4.58 0.97 0.04
C PHE A 135 -6.06 1.23 -0.26
N GLY A 136 -6.34 1.63 -1.50
CA GLY A 136 -7.70 1.85 -2.00
C GLY A 136 -7.84 1.55 -3.50
N PRO A 137 -9.06 1.22 -3.96
CA PRO A 137 -10.33 1.31 -3.22
C PRO A 137 -10.75 0.02 -2.49
N VAL A 138 -10.08 -1.10 -2.75
CA VAL A 138 -10.51 -2.41 -2.25
C VAL A 138 -10.24 -2.52 -0.75
N ARG A 139 -11.17 -3.09 0.01
CA ARG A 139 -11.02 -3.26 1.46
C ARG A 139 -10.58 -4.66 1.85
N LYS A 140 -11.00 -5.65 1.08
CA LYS A 140 -10.72 -7.06 1.31
C LYS A 140 -10.22 -7.69 0.03
N PHE A 141 -9.04 -8.27 0.11
CA PHE A 141 -8.50 -9.09 -0.98
C PHE A 141 -9.46 -10.23 -1.31
N SER A 142 -9.70 -10.43 -2.60
CA SER A 142 -10.40 -11.58 -3.13
C SER A 142 -9.58 -12.24 -4.23
N SER A 143 -9.27 -13.52 -4.06
CA SER A 143 -8.55 -14.29 -5.08
C SER A 143 -9.32 -14.43 -6.39
N SER A 144 -10.65 -14.28 -6.37
CA SER A 144 -11.50 -14.32 -7.57
C SER A 144 -11.25 -13.16 -8.54
N GLU A 145 -10.70 -12.05 -8.05
CA GLU A 145 -10.43 -10.85 -8.84
C GLU A 145 -9.05 -10.94 -9.54
N VAL A 146 -8.26 -11.96 -9.23
CA VAL A 146 -6.96 -12.21 -9.85
C VAL A 146 -7.18 -12.87 -11.20
N VAL A 147 -6.92 -12.12 -12.28
CA VAL A 147 -7.03 -12.65 -13.64
C VAL A 147 -5.66 -13.15 -14.07
N LYS A 148 -5.58 -14.43 -14.44
CA LYS A 148 -4.33 -15.04 -14.92
C LYS A 148 -4.04 -14.71 -16.39
N GLY A 149 -2.78 -14.54 -16.72
CA GLY A 149 -2.27 -14.31 -18.07
C GLY A 149 -0.98 -13.49 -18.09
N GLU A 150 -0.56 -13.08 -19.28
CA GLU A 150 0.62 -12.21 -19.44
C GLU A 150 0.38 -10.88 -18.68
N PRO A 151 1.36 -10.37 -17.92
CA PRO A 151 1.28 -9.09 -17.23
C PRO A 151 0.76 -7.98 -18.15
N GLY A 152 -0.24 -7.26 -17.66
CA GLY A 152 -0.84 -6.14 -18.38
C GLY A 152 -1.79 -6.52 -19.54
N SER A 153 -1.89 -7.79 -19.93
CA SER A 153 -2.71 -8.22 -21.08
C SER A 153 -4.23 -8.08 -20.87
N LYS A 154 -4.67 -7.89 -19.63
CA LYS A 154 -6.08 -7.71 -19.25
C LYS A 154 -6.35 -6.33 -18.65
N CYS A 155 -5.49 -5.34 -18.94
CA CYS A 155 -5.71 -3.99 -18.49
C CYS A 155 -6.84 -3.30 -19.27
N PRO A 156 -7.85 -2.74 -18.59
CA PRO A 156 -9.00 -2.12 -19.25
C PRO A 156 -8.64 -0.80 -19.96
N LYS A 157 -7.57 -0.14 -19.52
CA LYS A 157 -7.21 1.24 -19.91
C LYS A 157 -5.77 1.37 -20.44
N GLY A 158 -5.13 0.25 -20.75
CA GLY A 158 -3.72 0.21 -21.13
C GLY A 158 -2.80 -0.05 -19.94
N ARG A 159 -1.50 -0.09 -20.24
CA ARG A 159 -0.43 -0.48 -19.32
C ARG A 159 0.62 0.61 -19.18
N SER A 160 1.25 0.67 -18.01
CA SER A 160 2.40 1.51 -17.72
C SER A 160 3.68 0.89 -18.30
N SER A 161 4.81 1.57 -18.13
CA SER A 161 6.13 1.02 -18.47
C SER A 161 6.55 -0.18 -17.62
N LEU A 162 5.79 -0.51 -16.57
CA LEU A 162 6.01 -1.67 -15.72
C LEU A 162 5.10 -2.87 -16.10
N ASP A 163 4.36 -2.79 -17.20
CA ASP A 163 3.33 -3.76 -17.60
C ASP A 163 2.20 -3.91 -16.55
N LEU A 164 1.98 -2.87 -15.74
CA LEU A 164 0.88 -2.76 -14.79
C LEU A 164 -0.27 -1.92 -15.38
N CYS A 165 -1.50 -2.17 -14.96
CA CYS A 165 -2.68 -1.46 -15.46
C CYS A 165 -2.75 -0.03 -14.97
N THR A 166 -3.01 0.90 -15.88
CA THR A 166 -3.16 2.32 -15.55
C THR A 166 -4.63 2.70 -15.37
N ASN A 167 -4.90 3.62 -14.44
CA ASN A 167 -6.24 4.18 -14.25
C ASN A 167 -6.58 5.31 -15.23
N SER A 168 -5.55 6.00 -15.71
CA SER A 168 -5.61 6.90 -16.85
C SER A 168 -5.60 6.04 -18.11
N GLY A 169 -6.66 6.16 -18.91
CA GLY A 169 -6.67 5.60 -20.26
C GLY A 169 -5.41 6.07 -20.96
N GLY A 170 -4.49 5.13 -21.24
CA GLY A 170 -3.29 5.44 -21.99
C GLY A 170 -3.71 6.21 -23.21
N MET A 171 -3.24 7.45 -23.32
CA MET A 171 -3.37 8.24 -24.53
C MET A 171 -2.59 7.45 -25.57
N LEU A 172 -3.33 6.59 -26.25
CA LEU A 172 -2.83 5.63 -27.20
C LEU A 172 -2.22 6.54 -28.28
N TYR A 173 -0.90 6.46 -28.45
CA TYR A 173 -0.16 7.23 -29.46
C TYR A 173 -0.48 6.64 -30.84
N TRP A 174 -1.67 6.93 -31.37
CA TRP A 174 -2.08 6.64 -32.74
C TRP A 174 -2.46 7.94 -33.45
N ALA A 175 -1.52 8.89 -33.51
CA ALA A 175 -1.43 9.90 -34.56
C ALA A 175 -0.05 10.57 -34.46
N PRO A 176 0.79 10.56 -35.52
CA PRO A 176 0.33 10.73 -36.88
C PRO A 176 1.02 9.79 -37.90
N ALA A 177 0.46 8.59 -38.11
CA ALA A 177 0.65 7.92 -39.40
C ALA A 177 -0.13 8.62 -40.53
N LEU A 178 -1.10 9.48 -40.20
CA LEU A 178 -1.90 10.25 -41.15
C LEU A 178 -1.28 11.60 -41.58
N ILE A 179 -0.30 12.15 -40.87
CA ILE A 179 0.35 13.42 -41.30
C ILE A 179 1.40 13.16 -42.41
N LEU A 180 1.98 11.96 -42.50
CA LEU A 180 2.87 11.62 -43.60
C LEU A 180 2.16 11.40 -44.94
N ALA A 181 0.86 11.05 -44.93
CA ALA A 181 0.10 10.89 -46.18
C ALA A 181 -0.24 12.24 -46.86
N VAL A 182 -0.33 13.33 -46.09
CA VAL A 182 -0.63 14.67 -46.64
C VAL A 182 0.63 15.36 -47.18
N MET A 183 1.82 15.06 -46.66
CA MET A 183 3.06 15.66 -47.17
C MET A 183 3.57 15.06 -48.49
N VAL A 184 3.15 13.85 -48.85
CA VAL A 184 3.52 13.22 -50.13
C VAL A 184 2.63 13.71 -51.29
N HIS A 185 1.42 14.20 -51.01
CA HIS A 185 0.51 14.67 -52.06
C HIS A 185 0.73 16.13 -52.52
N PHE A 186 1.47 16.95 -51.76
CA PHE A 186 1.73 18.35 -52.10
C PHE A 186 3.09 18.61 -52.79
N ASN A 187 3.86 17.57 -53.11
CA ASN A 187 5.13 17.69 -53.86
C ASN A 187 5.04 17.22 -55.32
N PHE A 188 3.82 17.04 -55.85
CA PHE A 188 3.57 16.65 -57.25
C PHE A 188 2.40 17.42 -57.86
N ILE A 189 2.42 18.75 -57.82
CA ILE A 189 1.66 19.64 -58.74
C ILE A 189 2.53 20.85 -59.06
#